data_AF-A0A378UJN7-F1
#
_entry.id   AF-A0A378UJN7-F1
#
_cell.length_a   1.000
_cell.length_b   1.000
_cell.length_c   1.000
_cell.angle_alpha   90.00
_cell.angle_beta   90.00
_cell.angle_gamma   90.00
#
_symmetry.space_group_name_H-M   'P 1'
#
loop_
_entity.id
_entity.type
_entity.pdbx_description
1 polymer ?
#
loop_
_entity_poly.entity_id
_entity_poly.type
_entity_poly.pdbx_seq_one_letter_code
_entity_poly.pdbx_strand_id
1 'polypeptide(L)'
;MRYYNATQIHSRHGLTRYQAWNKIKAGAAYSAPPAEYCRELAISTPKEAKVSPDLEIRFGGRYYSVKDIRGVLVGQKLLVAKNPWETDGARVATYDADGNEIWQAVPQIEFDEMGFRADAAVIGAEYKGRIDTVAQQHAKELDKLAMGADTLEEAAAKRKGKAVPFNGEIDPYKHQEDTLAARNTLYLPKQGTQMEYNRMEVAEQVLSKVEMAKLLKPRIEAAGGDWKQAVRMLQTAYPQGIEASRLDEAFDKLMNAGRLKIHRTGSL
;
A
#
# COMPACT_ATOMS: atom_id res chain seq x y z
N MET A 1 -64.23 -32.74 6.25
CA MET A 1 -64.24 -32.73 4.77
C MET A 1 -64.99 -31.49 4.29
N ARG A 2 -64.49 -30.72 3.31
CA ARG A 2 -65.20 -29.51 2.82
C ARG A 2 -66.14 -29.86 1.67
N TYR A 3 -67.41 -29.42 1.75
CA TYR A 3 -68.49 -29.71 0.79
C TYR A 3 -68.07 -29.57 -0.67
N TYR A 4 -67.52 -28.40 -1.05
CA TYR A 4 -67.14 -28.07 -2.42
C TYR A 4 -66.17 -29.08 -3.06
N ASN A 5 -65.20 -29.60 -2.29
CA ASN A 5 -64.20 -30.53 -2.81
C ASN A 5 -64.77 -31.94 -3.04
N ALA A 6 -65.86 -32.27 -2.35
CA ALA A 6 -66.50 -33.57 -2.41
C ALA A 6 -67.63 -33.63 -3.44
N THR A 7 -68.35 -32.53 -3.68
CA THR A 7 -69.60 -32.54 -4.48
C THR A 7 -69.48 -31.87 -5.85
N GLN A 8 -68.65 -30.84 -6.00
CA GLN A 8 -68.58 -30.08 -7.25
C GLN A 8 -67.65 -30.76 -8.26
N ILE A 9 -68.19 -31.04 -9.45
CA ILE A 9 -67.46 -31.65 -10.56
C ILE A 9 -66.64 -30.59 -11.28
N HIS A 10 -65.35 -30.89 -11.50
CA HIS A 10 -64.48 -29.98 -12.23
C HIS A 10 -64.61 -30.19 -13.75
N SER A 11 -64.81 -29.10 -14.50
CA SER A 11 -65.10 -29.15 -15.94
C SER A 11 -64.00 -29.80 -16.80
N ARG A 12 -62.71 -29.56 -16.50
CA ARG A 12 -61.58 -30.09 -17.28
C ARG A 12 -61.44 -31.62 -17.27
N HIS A 13 -61.71 -32.27 -16.13
CA HIS A 13 -61.40 -33.69 -15.92
C HIS A 13 -62.60 -34.52 -15.45
N GLY A 14 -63.80 -33.92 -15.36
CA GLY A 14 -65.07 -34.62 -15.12
C GLY A 14 -65.19 -35.32 -13.77
N LEU A 15 -64.30 -35.01 -12.81
CA LEU A 15 -64.26 -35.66 -11.48
C LEU A 15 -64.41 -34.60 -10.39
N THR A 16 -64.83 -35.02 -9.20
CA THR A 16 -64.71 -34.17 -8.02
C THR A 16 -63.24 -34.04 -7.63
N ARG A 17 -62.87 -32.94 -6.97
CA ARG A 17 -61.47 -32.71 -6.56
C ARG A 17 -60.97 -33.82 -5.64
N TYR A 18 -61.84 -34.34 -4.78
CA TYR A 18 -61.50 -35.46 -3.91
C TYR A 18 -61.26 -36.77 -4.69
N GLN A 19 -62.10 -37.07 -5.69
CA GLN A 19 -61.87 -38.22 -6.57
C GLN A 19 -60.56 -38.10 -7.35
N ALA A 20 -60.24 -36.89 -7.82
CA ALA A 20 -58.96 -36.63 -8.48
C ALA A 20 -57.77 -36.79 -7.52
N TRP A 21 -57.89 -36.29 -6.29
CA TRP A 21 -56.88 -36.46 -5.23
C TRP A 21 -56.63 -37.93 -4.88
N ASN A 22 -57.69 -38.75 -4.81
CA ASN A 22 -57.54 -40.18 -4.53
C ASN A 22 -56.80 -40.98 -5.61
N LYS A 23 -56.56 -40.40 -6.79
CA LYS A 23 -55.68 -40.99 -7.82
C LYS A 23 -54.19 -40.76 -7.55
N ILE A 24 -53.84 -40.13 -6.43
CA ILE A 24 -52.45 -39.90 -6.03
C ILE A 24 -51.69 -41.23 -6.01
N LYS A 25 -50.48 -41.23 -6.58
CA LYS A 25 -49.62 -42.41 -6.61
C LYS A 25 -49.15 -42.75 -5.20
N ALA A 26 -49.04 -44.04 -4.91
CA ALA A 26 -48.35 -44.50 -3.70
C ALA A 26 -46.93 -43.90 -3.67
N GLY A 27 -46.54 -43.29 -2.54
CA GLY A 27 -45.26 -42.59 -2.37
C GLY A 27 -45.27 -41.09 -2.67
N ALA A 28 -46.33 -40.53 -3.26
CA ALA A 28 -46.47 -39.07 -3.44
C ALA A 28 -47.10 -38.37 -2.22
N ALA A 29 -47.65 -39.13 -1.27
CA ALA A 29 -48.17 -38.63 -0.01
C ALA A 29 -47.09 -38.74 1.08
N TYR A 30 -46.63 -37.59 1.56
CA TYR A 30 -45.69 -37.52 2.69
C TYR A 30 -46.47 -37.18 3.96
N SER A 31 -46.18 -37.90 5.03
CA SER A 31 -46.65 -37.51 6.37
C SER A 31 -45.93 -36.24 6.79
N ALA A 32 -46.68 -35.28 7.33
CA ALA A 32 -46.07 -34.10 7.92
C ALA A 32 -45.18 -34.50 9.10
N PRO A 33 -44.04 -33.81 9.32
CA PRO A 33 -43.24 -34.01 10.51
C PRO A 33 -44.03 -33.63 11.78
N PRO A 34 -43.53 -33.98 12.98
CA PRO A 34 -44.21 -33.69 14.24
C PRO A 34 -44.63 -32.22 14.36
N ALA A 35 -45.80 -31.96 14.94
CA ALA A 35 -46.38 -30.61 15.00
C ALA A 35 -45.45 -29.58 15.67
N GLU A 36 -44.69 -30.00 16.68
CA GLU A 36 -43.67 -29.16 17.33
C GLU A 36 -42.56 -28.74 16.36
N TYR A 37 -42.11 -29.65 15.48
CA TYR A 37 -41.12 -29.33 14.45
C TYR A 37 -41.68 -28.35 13.41
N CYS A 38 -42.93 -28.54 12.99
CA CYS A 38 -43.62 -27.60 12.09
C CYS A 38 -43.73 -26.18 12.69
N ARG A 39 -44.02 -26.08 13.99
CA ARG A 39 -44.05 -24.78 14.70
C ARG A 39 -42.66 -24.16 14.76
N GLU A 40 -41.65 -24.97 15.06
CA GLU A 40 -40.27 -24.51 15.10
C GLU A 40 -39.80 -24.00 13.72
N LEU A 41 -40.12 -24.72 12.64
CA LEU A 41 -39.83 -24.28 11.27
C LEU A 41 -40.45 -22.93 10.94
N ALA A 42 -41.69 -22.68 11.39
CA ALA A 42 -42.40 -21.43 11.14
C ALA A 42 -41.78 -20.22 11.86
N ILE A 43 -41.13 -20.44 13.00
CA ILE A 43 -40.52 -19.39 13.83
C ILE A 43 -39.02 -19.25 13.55
N SER A 44 -38.37 -20.30 13.05
CA SER A 44 -36.92 -20.35 12.87
C SER A 44 -36.45 -19.35 11.81
N THR A 45 -35.65 -18.37 12.24
CA THR A 45 -34.92 -17.48 11.32
C THR A 45 -33.66 -18.17 10.80
N PRO A 46 -33.35 -18.08 9.50
CA PRO A 46 -32.06 -18.51 8.98
C PRO A 46 -30.90 -17.81 9.70
N LYS A 47 -29.81 -18.55 9.94
CA LYS A 47 -28.62 -18.04 10.63
C LYS A 47 -27.40 -18.11 9.73
N GLU A 48 -26.51 -17.13 9.87
CA GLU A 48 -25.21 -17.18 9.21
C GLU A 48 -24.31 -18.25 9.86
N ALA A 49 -23.76 -19.15 9.05
CA ALA A 49 -22.71 -20.08 9.45
C ALA A 49 -21.47 -19.86 8.59
N LYS A 50 -20.30 -19.80 9.23
CA LYS A 50 -19.02 -19.68 8.53
C LYS A 50 -18.56 -21.05 8.05
N VAL A 51 -18.14 -21.11 6.79
CA VAL A 51 -17.57 -22.31 6.18
C VAL A 51 -16.19 -22.57 6.76
N SER A 52 -16.02 -23.75 7.36
CA SER A 52 -14.76 -24.21 7.92
C SER A 52 -13.74 -24.52 6.83
N PRO A 53 -12.45 -24.66 7.20
CA PRO A 53 -11.45 -25.20 6.31
C PRO A 53 -11.69 -26.63 5.87
N ASP A 54 -12.75 -27.34 6.25
CA ASP A 54 -13.03 -28.69 5.72
C ASP A 54 -14.25 -28.69 4.77
N LEU A 55 -14.72 -27.49 4.38
CA LEU A 55 -15.96 -27.25 3.63
C LEU A 55 -17.18 -27.75 4.42
N GLU A 56 -17.29 -27.25 5.65
CA GLU A 56 -18.36 -27.63 6.58
C GLU A 56 -18.91 -26.43 7.29
N ILE A 57 -20.13 -26.56 7.80
CA ILE A 57 -20.79 -25.54 8.60
C ILE A 57 -21.26 -26.14 9.90
N ARG A 58 -21.20 -25.34 10.96
CA ARG A 58 -21.78 -25.70 12.27
C ARG A 58 -23.12 -25.00 12.42
N PHE A 59 -24.18 -25.78 12.61
CA PHE A 59 -25.54 -25.26 12.79
C PHE A 59 -26.31 -26.14 13.79
N GLY A 60 -27.03 -25.52 14.73
CA GLY A 60 -27.83 -26.26 15.72
C GLY A 60 -27.02 -27.26 16.57
N GLY A 61 -25.72 -27.00 16.80
CA GLY A 61 -24.84 -27.90 17.55
C GLY A 61 -24.26 -29.06 16.75
N ARG A 62 -24.60 -29.20 15.47
CA ARG A 62 -24.15 -30.27 14.57
C ARG A 62 -23.32 -29.74 13.40
N TYR A 63 -22.68 -30.65 12.68
CA TYR A 63 -21.85 -30.37 11.51
C TYR A 63 -22.56 -30.83 10.25
N TYR A 64 -22.49 -30.01 9.19
CA TYR A 64 -23.04 -30.34 7.87
C TYR A 64 -22.00 -30.10 6.80
N SER A 65 -21.97 -30.97 5.79
CA SER A 65 -21.05 -30.83 4.67
C SER A 65 -21.60 -29.90 3.61
N VAL A 66 -20.80 -28.94 3.15
CA VAL A 66 -21.12 -28.03 2.03
C VAL A 66 -20.24 -28.29 0.81
N LYS A 67 -19.57 -29.45 0.77
CA LYS A 67 -18.64 -29.83 -0.31
C LYS A 67 -19.29 -29.88 -1.68
N ASP A 68 -20.54 -30.32 -1.74
CA ASP A 68 -21.28 -30.50 -3.01
C ASP A 68 -21.91 -29.20 -3.53
N ILE A 69 -21.84 -28.11 -2.74
CA ILE A 69 -22.39 -26.81 -3.15
C ILE A 69 -21.36 -26.10 -4.03
N ARG A 70 -21.71 -25.88 -5.29
CA ARG A 70 -20.86 -25.17 -6.24
C ARG A 70 -20.61 -23.73 -5.80
N GLY A 71 -19.35 -23.29 -5.88
CA GLY A 71 -18.97 -21.89 -5.63
C GLY A 71 -18.77 -21.51 -4.17
N VAL A 72 -18.92 -22.46 -3.23
CA VAL A 72 -18.64 -22.20 -1.81
C VAL A 72 -17.14 -22.04 -1.57
N LEU A 73 -16.78 -20.97 -0.85
CA LEU A 73 -15.40 -20.67 -0.47
C LEU A 73 -15.18 -20.89 1.02
N VAL A 74 -13.96 -21.30 1.37
CA VAL A 74 -13.53 -21.41 2.77
C VAL A 74 -13.60 -20.03 3.43
N GLY A 75 -14.22 -19.94 4.59
CA GLY A 75 -14.41 -18.69 5.33
C GLY A 75 -15.59 -17.83 4.87
N GLN A 76 -16.27 -18.20 3.78
CA GLN A 76 -17.53 -17.58 3.37
C GLN A 76 -18.59 -17.79 4.46
N LYS A 77 -19.48 -16.81 4.62
CA LYS A 77 -20.67 -16.96 5.46
C LYS A 77 -21.84 -17.38 4.58
N LEU A 78 -22.50 -18.47 4.95
CA LEU A 78 -23.67 -18.98 4.26
C LEU A 78 -24.89 -18.87 5.17
N LEU A 79 -26.06 -18.61 4.58
CA LEU A 79 -27.32 -18.55 5.30
C LEU A 79 -27.87 -19.97 5.45
N VAL A 80 -28.07 -20.43 6.67
CA VAL A 80 -28.47 -21.81 6.99
C VAL A 80 -29.81 -21.82 7.69
N ALA A 81 -30.72 -22.69 7.25
CA ALA A 81 -32.04 -22.89 7.84
C ALA A 81 -32.31 -24.37 8.10
N LYS A 82 -33.30 -24.67 8.94
CA LYS A 82 -33.78 -26.03 9.18
C LYS A 82 -34.46 -26.62 7.94
N ASN A 83 -34.27 -27.91 7.69
CA ASN A 83 -34.88 -28.62 6.57
C ASN A 83 -36.36 -28.97 6.86
N PRO A 84 -37.35 -28.53 6.06
CA PRO A 84 -38.76 -28.87 6.28
C PRO A 84 -39.08 -30.37 6.16
N TRP A 85 -38.25 -31.11 5.44
CA TRP A 85 -38.50 -32.51 5.06
C TRP A 85 -37.78 -33.51 5.95
N GLU A 86 -36.74 -33.08 6.67
CA GLU A 86 -35.91 -33.93 7.54
C GLU A 86 -35.65 -33.21 8.86
N THR A 87 -36.01 -33.84 9.98
CA THR A 87 -35.88 -33.24 11.32
C THR A 87 -34.47 -32.80 11.65
N ASP A 88 -33.50 -33.61 11.21
CA ASP A 88 -32.09 -33.48 11.48
C ASP A 88 -31.32 -32.83 10.31
N GLY A 89 -32.02 -32.54 9.21
CA GLY A 89 -31.44 -31.92 8.03
C GLY A 89 -31.31 -30.40 8.15
N ALA A 90 -30.32 -29.85 7.44
CA ALA A 90 -30.20 -28.42 7.22
C ALA A 90 -30.27 -28.10 5.73
N ARG A 91 -30.59 -26.85 5.41
CA ARG A 91 -30.53 -26.29 4.06
C ARG A 91 -29.76 -25.00 4.06
N VAL A 92 -29.04 -24.77 2.98
CA VAL A 92 -28.17 -23.61 2.79
C VAL A 92 -28.69 -22.80 1.61
N ALA A 93 -28.76 -21.48 1.77
CA ALA A 93 -29.03 -20.58 0.67
C ALA A 93 -27.78 -20.50 -0.22
N THR A 94 -27.96 -20.84 -1.49
CA THR A 94 -26.95 -20.77 -2.53
C THR A 94 -27.57 -20.21 -3.81
N TYR A 95 -26.76 -20.01 -4.84
CA TYR A 95 -27.22 -19.54 -6.14
C TYR A 95 -27.06 -20.66 -7.17
N ASP A 96 -28.05 -20.82 -8.04
CA ASP A 96 -27.94 -21.71 -9.20
C ASP A 96 -27.04 -21.11 -10.29
N ALA A 97 -26.86 -21.84 -11.39
CA ALA A 97 -26.04 -21.38 -12.52
C ALA A 97 -26.61 -20.14 -13.22
N ASP A 98 -27.91 -19.89 -13.06
CA ASP A 98 -28.65 -18.77 -13.64
C ASP A 98 -28.71 -17.55 -12.69
N GLY A 99 -28.13 -17.67 -11.49
CA GLY A 99 -28.09 -16.61 -10.47
C GLY A 99 -29.32 -16.51 -9.59
N ASN A 100 -30.25 -17.47 -9.65
CA ASN A 100 -31.41 -17.50 -8.75
C ASN A 100 -31.02 -18.06 -7.39
N GLU A 101 -31.56 -17.46 -6.33
CA GLU A 101 -31.38 -17.97 -4.97
C GLU A 101 -32.17 -19.28 -4.79
N ILE A 102 -31.45 -20.35 -4.46
CA ILE A 102 -32.00 -21.67 -4.19
C ILE A 102 -31.60 -22.14 -2.79
N TRP A 103 -32.46 -22.95 -2.18
CA TRP A 103 -32.19 -23.60 -0.89
C TRP A 103 -31.81 -25.06 -1.14
N GLN A 104 -30.54 -25.38 -0.96
CA GLN A 104 -30.04 -26.73 -1.16
C GLN A 104 -29.93 -27.46 0.18
N ALA A 105 -30.49 -28.68 0.25
CA ALA A 105 -30.33 -29.54 1.42
C ALA A 105 -28.88 -30.03 1.54
N VAL A 106 -28.36 -30.07 2.77
CA VAL A 106 -27.00 -30.50 3.06
C VAL A 106 -26.99 -31.70 4.02
N PRO A 107 -26.14 -32.71 3.76
CA PRO A 107 -26.07 -33.88 4.62
C PRO A 107 -25.42 -33.54 5.97
N GLN A 108 -25.96 -34.12 7.03
CA GLN A 108 -25.35 -34.09 8.36
C GLN A 108 -24.09 -34.98 8.37
N ILE A 109 -23.03 -34.49 9.02
CA ILE A 109 -21.83 -35.28 9.29
C ILE A 109 -22.02 -35.99 10.62
N GLU A 110 -21.95 -37.33 10.60
CA GLU A 110 -22.04 -38.16 11.79
C GLU A 110 -20.66 -38.44 12.37
N PHE A 111 -20.58 -38.43 13.69
CA PHE A 111 -19.39 -38.79 14.45
C PHE A 111 -19.68 -40.07 15.25
N ASP A 112 -18.69 -40.96 15.33
CA ASP A 112 -18.76 -42.18 16.13
C ASP A 112 -18.59 -41.88 17.63
N GLU A 113 -18.76 -42.93 18.47
CA GLU A 113 -18.63 -42.83 19.93
C GLU A 113 -17.26 -42.33 20.41
N MET A 114 -16.24 -42.44 19.56
CA MET A 114 -14.87 -42.02 19.84
C MET A 114 -14.54 -40.64 19.24
N GLY A 115 -15.52 -39.98 18.61
CA GLY A 115 -15.40 -38.64 18.03
C GLY A 115 -14.75 -38.60 16.64
N PHE A 116 -14.53 -39.76 15.99
CA PHE A 116 -14.11 -39.80 14.59
C PHE A 116 -15.33 -39.66 13.67
N ARG A 117 -15.10 -39.15 12.47
CA ARG A 117 -16.18 -39.06 11.49
C ARG A 117 -16.52 -40.43 10.93
N ALA A 118 -17.80 -40.70 10.72
CA ALA A 118 -18.24 -41.93 10.08
C ALA A 118 -17.67 -42.09 8.65
N ASP A 119 -17.36 -40.97 7.97
CA ASP A 119 -16.78 -40.94 6.62
C ASP A 119 -15.23 -40.84 6.60
N ALA A 120 -14.58 -40.88 7.77
CA ALA A 120 -13.13 -40.75 7.89
C ALA A 120 -12.37 -41.83 7.10
N ALA A 121 -11.20 -41.47 6.58
CA ALA A 121 -10.32 -42.44 5.93
C ALA A 121 -9.74 -43.40 6.99
N VAL A 122 -9.77 -44.70 6.71
CA VAL A 122 -9.17 -45.71 7.58
C VAL A 122 -7.65 -45.62 7.47
N ILE A 123 -6.99 -45.34 8.59
CA ILE A 123 -5.53 -45.19 8.68
C ILE A 123 -4.85 -46.45 8.14
N GLY A 124 -4.03 -46.29 7.10
CA GLY A 124 -3.29 -47.39 6.47
C GLY A 124 -4.02 -48.16 5.37
N ALA A 125 -5.30 -47.87 5.12
CA ALA A 125 -6.06 -48.50 4.03
C ALA A 125 -6.43 -47.51 2.91
N GLU A 126 -6.79 -46.26 3.26
CA GLU A 126 -7.21 -45.26 2.28
C GLU A 126 -6.59 -43.89 2.54
N TYR A 127 -6.28 -43.18 1.45
CA TYR A 127 -5.92 -41.76 1.48
C TYR A 127 -7.01 -40.96 0.77
N LYS A 128 -7.79 -40.19 1.54
CA LYS A 128 -8.77 -39.25 1.00
C LYS A 128 -8.16 -37.85 0.96
N GLY A 129 -7.59 -37.51 -0.19
CA GLY A 129 -7.16 -36.15 -0.47
C GLY A 129 -8.35 -35.19 -0.41
N ARG A 130 -8.12 -33.97 0.05
CA ARG A 130 -9.16 -32.96 0.08
C ARG A 130 -9.52 -32.54 -1.34
N ILE A 131 -10.82 -32.48 -1.64
CA ILE A 131 -11.30 -31.94 -2.91
C ILE A 131 -10.92 -30.46 -2.99
N ASP A 132 -10.22 -30.08 -4.06
CA ASP A 132 -9.90 -28.69 -4.34
C ASP A 132 -11.18 -27.90 -4.64
N THR A 133 -11.28 -26.69 -4.10
CA THR A 133 -12.37 -25.79 -4.49
C THR A 133 -12.17 -25.31 -5.93
N VAL A 134 -13.25 -24.86 -6.58
CA VAL A 134 -13.19 -24.27 -7.93
C VAL A 134 -12.15 -23.13 -8.00
N ALA A 135 -12.07 -22.31 -6.96
CA ALA A 135 -11.06 -21.24 -6.89
C ALA A 135 -9.63 -21.80 -6.81
N GLN A 136 -9.41 -22.90 -6.09
CA GLN A 136 -8.10 -23.57 -6.03
C GLN A 136 -7.72 -24.22 -7.36
N GLN A 137 -8.70 -24.80 -8.08
CA GLN A 137 -8.49 -25.33 -9.43
C GLN A 137 -8.10 -24.20 -10.40
N HIS A 138 -8.82 -23.09 -10.40
CA HIS A 138 -8.47 -21.94 -11.24
C HIS A 138 -7.12 -21.31 -10.87
N ALA A 139 -6.77 -21.24 -9.58
CA ALA A 139 -5.45 -20.77 -9.17
C ALA A 139 -4.32 -21.67 -9.71
N LYS A 140 -4.53 -23.00 -9.69
CA LYS A 140 -3.62 -23.99 -10.28
C LYS A 140 -3.51 -23.82 -11.81
N GLU A 141 -4.63 -23.59 -12.49
CA GLU A 141 -4.66 -23.32 -13.94
C GLU A 141 -3.93 -22.01 -14.30
N LEU A 142 -4.16 -20.95 -13.53
CA LEU A 142 -3.48 -19.66 -13.72
C LEU A 142 -1.98 -19.77 -13.50
N ASP A 143 -1.52 -20.55 -12.52
CA ASP A 143 -0.09 -20.73 -12.29
C ASP A 143 0.58 -21.53 -13.44
N LYS A 144 -0.10 -22.54 -13.97
CA LYS A 144 0.34 -23.25 -15.18
C LYS A 144 0.44 -22.32 -16.39
N LEU A 145 -0.59 -21.50 -16.61
CA LEU A 145 -0.63 -20.53 -17.71
C LEU A 145 0.48 -19.48 -17.55
N ALA A 146 0.61 -18.91 -16.36
CA ALA A 146 1.61 -17.88 -16.06
C ALA A 146 3.04 -18.39 -16.21
N MET A 147 3.31 -19.66 -15.91
CA MET A 147 4.64 -20.25 -16.03
C MET A 147 4.86 -20.99 -17.38
N GLY A 148 3.84 -21.05 -18.24
CA GLY A 148 3.87 -21.80 -19.50
C GLY A 148 4.24 -23.28 -19.28
N ALA A 149 3.62 -23.94 -18.30
CA ALA A 149 3.93 -25.31 -17.90
C ALA A 149 2.68 -26.20 -17.98
N ASP A 150 2.86 -27.46 -18.41
CA ASP A 150 1.74 -28.41 -18.54
C ASP A 150 1.38 -29.04 -17.19
N THR A 151 2.37 -29.12 -16.28
CA THR A 151 2.22 -29.68 -14.94
C THR A 151 2.46 -28.65 -13.83
N LEU A 152 1.89 -28.90 -12.65
CA LEU A 152 2.09 -28.04 -11.48
C LEU A 152 3.53 -28.13 -10.93
N GLU A 153 4.17 -29.28 -11.08
CA GLU A 153 5.55 -29.48 -10.65
C GLU A 153 6.51 -28.66 -11.51
N GLU A 154 6.29 -28.62 -12.83
CA GLU A 154 7.05 -27.76 -13.74
C GLU A 154 6.80 -26.27 -13.47
N ALA A 155 5.55 -25.87 -13.22
CA ALA A 155 5.23 -24.48 -12.86
C ALA A 155 5.98 -24.06 -11.58
N ALA A 156 5.96 -24.90 -10.54
CA ALA A 156 6.68 -24.65 -9.30
C ALA A 156 8.20 -24.63 -9.50
N ALA A 157 8.75 -25.52 -10.33
CA ALA A 157 10.17 -25.55 -10.66
C ALA A 157 10.61 -24.29 -11.40
N LYS A 158 9.85 -23.85 -12.42
CA LYS A 158 10.10 -22.60 -13.16
C LYS A 158 10.01 -21.38 -12.24
N ARG A 159 9.05 -21.37 -11.29
CA ARG A 159 8.87 -20.28 -10.32
C ARG A 159 10.05 -20.23 -9.35
N LYS A 160 10.52 -21.38 -8.88
CA LYS A 160 11.73 -21.51 -8.05
C LYS A 160 12.99 -21.08 -8.82
N GLY A 161 13.03 -21.37 -10.12
CA GLY A 161 14.07 -20.92 -11.05
C GLY A 161 13.99 -19.44 -11.44
N LYS A 162 13.00 -18.69 -10.92
CA LYS A 162 12.74 -17.27 -11.25
C LYS A 162 12.55 -17.04 -12.77
N ALA A 163 11.98 -18.00 -13.47
CA ALA A 163 11.62 -17.84 -14.87
C ALA A 163 10.62 -16.67 -15.03
N VAL A 164 10.77 -15.89 -16.10
CA VAL A 164 9.91 -14.75 -16.37
C VAL A 164 8.49 -15.27 -16.67
N PRO A 165 7.45 -14.78 -15.98
CA PRO A 165 6.07 -15.15 -16.27
C PRO A 165 5.69 -14.85 -17.73
N PHE A 166 4.72 -15.62 -18.26
CA PHE A 166 4.22 -15.54 -19.64
C PHE A 166 5.32 -15.66 -20.70
N ASN A 167 6.39 -16.39 -20.39
CA ASN A 167 7.58 -16.51 -21.25
C ASN A 167 8.17 -15.16 -21.69
N GLY A 168 7.93 -14.07 -20.95
CA GLY A 168 8.39 -12.73 -21.31
C GLY A 168 7.58 -12.02 -22.40
N GLU A 169 6.43 -12.54 -22.84
CA GLU A 169 5.54 -11.83 -23.78
C GLU A 169 4.98 -10.54 -23.20
N ILE A 170 4.78 -10.50 -21.88
CA ILE A 170 4.35 -9.33 -21.14
C ILE A 170 5.55 -8.73 -20.45
N ASP A 171 6.09 -7.65 -21.02
CA ASP A 171 7.11 -6.82 -20.40
C ASP A 171 6.45 -5.58 -19.74
N PRO A 172 6.36 -5.52 -18.40
CA PRO A 172 5.79 -4.37 -17.69
C PRO A 172 6.56 -3.08 -17.92
N TYR A 173 7.85 -3.16 -18.26
CA TYR A 173 8.75 -2.01 -18.38
C TYR A 173 8.91 -1.50 -19.80
N LYS A 174 8.33 -2.19 -20.79
CA LYS A 174 8.41 -1.80 -22.21
C LYS A 174 8.04 -0.34 -22.44
N HIS A 175 6.99 0.16 -21.80
CA HIS A 175 6.59 1.57 -21.89
C HIS A 175 7.64 2.55 -21.35
N GLN A 176 8.41 2.16 -20.33
CA GLN A 176 9.49 2.96 -19.75
C GLN A 176 10.73 2.90 -20.64
N GLU A 177 11.07 1.73 -21.17
CA GLU A 177 12.19 1.56 -22.11
C GLU A 177 11.93 2.31 -23.43
N ASP A 178 10.73 2.17 -23.99
CA ASP A 178 10.31 2.89 -25.20
C ASP A 178 10.35 4.41 -24.99
N THR A 179 9.91 4.91 -23.83
CA THR A 179 9.96 6.34 -23.53
C THR A 179 11.38 6.83 -23.25
N LEU A 180 12.25 6.04 -22.63
CA LEU A 180 13.66 6.37 -22.45
C LEU A 180 14.39 6.43 -23.80
N ALA A 181 14.15 5.44 -24.66
CA ALA A 181 14.70 5.37 -26.01
C ALA A 181 14.19 6.51 -26.90
N ALA A 182 12.89 6.83 -26.84
CA ALA A 182 12.28 7.87 -27.65
C ALA A 182 12.64 9.29 -27.17
N ARG A 183 12.71 9.52 -25.85
CA ARG A 183 12.94 10.88 -25.34
C ARG A 183 14.40 11.30 -25.40
N ASN A 184 15.37 10.37 -25.40
CA ASN A 184 16.81 10.66 -25.42
C ASN A 184 17.20 11.88 -24.53
N THR A 185 16.47 12.07 -23.44
CA THR A 185 16.66 13.16 -22.48
C THR A 185 17.48 12.66 -21.30
N LEU A 186 18.50 11.84 -21.56
CA LEU A 186 19.49 11.56 -20.55
C LEU A 186 20.38 12.79 -20.45
N TYR A 187 20.17 13.54 -19.36
CA TYR A 187 21.11 14.51 -18.81
C TYR A 187 21.55 15.62 -19.75
N LEU A 188 21.13 16.84 -19.42
CA LEU A 188 21.76 18.05 -19.92
C LEU A 188 23.27 17.98 -19.59
N PRO A 189 24.19 17.86 -20.56
CA PRO A 189 25.62 17.78 -20.29
C PRO A 189 26.16 19.18 -19.99
N LYS A 190 25.58 19.86 -19.00
CA LYS A 190 26.12 21.13 -18.51
C LYS A 190 27.23 20.81 -17.55
N GLN A 191 28.47 20.97 -18.01
CA GLN A 191 29.61 21.05 -17.11
C GLN A 191 29.33 22.13 -16.05
N GLY A 192 29.46 21.75 -14.77
CA GLY A 192 29.40 22.71 -13.68
C GLY A 192 30.58 23.68 -13.79
N THR A 193 30.30 24.98 -13.68
CA THR A 193 31.35 26.00 -13.58
C THR A 193 31.99 25.90 -12.20
N GLN A 194 33.31 25.67 -12.15
CA GLN A 194 34.04 25.60 -10.89
C GLN A 194 34.10 27.00 -10.28
N MET A 195 33.55 27.17 -9.07
CA MET A 195 33.67 28.43 -8.34
C MET A 195 35.13 28.67 -7.94
N GLU A 196 35.65 29.88 -8.20
CA GLU A 196 36.94 30.31 -7.66
C GLU A 196 36.82 30.43 -6.13
N TYR A 197 37.20 29.38 -5.40
CA TYR A 197 37.42 29.45 -3.96
C TYR A 197 38.85 29.95 -3.69
N ASN A 198 39.02 30.80 -2.67
CA ASN A 198 40.28 31.38 -2.18
C ASN A 198 40.93 32.51 -3.00
N ARG A 199 40.16 33.53 -3.43
CA ARG A 199 40.74 34.87 -3.54
C ARG A 199 40.55 35.57 -2.20
N MET A 200 41.49 35.39 -1.29
CA MET A 200 41.58 36.19 -0.06
C MET A 200 41.96 37.60 -0.51
N GLU A 201 40.97 38.47 -0.73
CA GLU A 201 41.20 39.88 -1.00
C GLU A 201 41.82 40.49 0.27
N VAL A 202 43.15 40.48 0.34
CA VAL A 202 43.90 41.23 1.34
C VAL A 202 43.83 42.70 0.93
N ALA A 203 42.73 43.36 1.30
CA ALA A 203 42.65 44.82 1.23
C ALA A 203 43.55 45.40 2.33
N GLU A 204 44.56 46.20 1.97
CA GLU A 204 45.39 46.91 2.95
C GLU A 204 44.50 47.79 3.84
N GLN A 205 44.70 47.71 5.17
CA GLN A 205 43.94 48.56 6.10
C GLN A 205 44.29 50.03 5.87
N VAL A 206 43.28 50.82 5.50
CA VAL A 206 43.35 52.28 5.46
C VAL A 206 43.26 52.80 6.90
N LEU A 207 44.34 53.41 7.39
CA LEU A 207 44.40 53.99 8.72
C LEU A 207 43.58 55.28 8.78
N SER A 208 42.71 55.38 9.79
CA SER A 208 41.87 56.55 10.02
C SER A 208 42.69 57.75 10.53
N LYS A 209 42.09 58.94 10.50
CA LYS A 209 42.72 60.21 10.97
C LYS A 209 43.31 60.11 12.37
N VAL A 210 42.62 59.38 13.25
CA VAL A 210 43.00 59.25 14.66
C VAL A 210 44.19 58.31 14.81
N GLU A 211 44.25 57.26 14.01
CA GLU A 211 45.34 56.27 14.03
C GLU A 211 46.63 56.84 13.43
N MET A 212 46.52 57.55 12.31
CA MET A 212 47.64 58.34 11.77
C MET A 212 48.18 59.33 12.80
N ALA A 213 47.28 60.04 13.49
CA ALA A 213 47.67 61.03 14.48
C ALA A 213 48.40 60.41 15.68
N LYS A 214 47.93 59.24 16.17
CA LYS A 214 48.59 58.51 17.26
C LYS A 214 49.99 58.04 16.91
N LEU A 215 50.20 57.59 15.67
CA LEU A 215 51.49 57.04 15.23
C LEU A 215 52.50 58.15 14.87
N LEU A 216 52.04 59.25 14.27
CA LEU A 216 52.92 60.33 13.80
C LEU A 216 53.24 61.37 14.89
N LYS A 217 52.34 61.61 15.84
CA LYS A 217 52.56 62.59 16.93
C LYS A 217 53.88 62.38 17.70
N PRO A 218 54.15 61.19 18.26
CA PRO A 218 55.39 60.98 19.00
C PRO A 218 56.63 61.07 18.10
N ARG A 219 56.53 60.69 16.82
CA ARG A 219 57.63 60.77 15.85
C ARG A 219 57.96 62.22 15.46
N ILE A 220 56.95 63.08 15.28
CA ILE A 220 57.14 64.49 14.90
C ILE A 220 57.65 65.31 16.10
N GLU A 221 57.12 65.06 17.30
CA GLU A 221 57.59 65.71 18.53
C GLU A 221 59.04 65.32 18.86
N ALA A 222 59.41 64.04 18.69
CA ALA A 222 60.79 63.57 18.86
C ALA A 222 61.77 64.15 17.82
N ALA A 223 61.29 64.48 16.61
CA ALA A 223 62.08 65.10 15.56
C ALA A 223 62.12 66.64 15.65
N GLY A 224 61.51 67.24 16.68
CA GLY A 224 61.54 68.69 16.96
C GLY A 224 60.56 69.52 16.13
N GLY A 225 59.55 68.91 15.51
CA GLY A 225 58.54 69.59 14.69
C GLY A 225 57.31 70.08 15.47
N ASP A 226 56.64 71.13 14.98
CA ASP A 226 55.38 71.62 15.58
C ASP A 226 54.19 70.75 15.15
N TRP A 227 53.70 69.94 16.09
CA TRP A 227 52.55 69.07 15.90
C TRP A 227 51.28 69.81 15.48
N LYS A 228 51.04 71.05 15.95
CA LYS A 228 49.81 71.79 15.63
C LYS A 228 49.72 72.14 14.14
N GLN A 229 50.85 72.41 13.51
CA GLN A 229 50.93 72.67 12.07
C GLN A 229 50.84 71.37 11.27
N ALA A 230 51.55 70.32 11.73
CA ALA A 230 51.55 69.02 11.07
C ALA A 230 50.15 68.37 10.99
N VAL A 231 49.34 68.48 12.05
CA VAL A 231 47.95 67.94 12.05
C VAL A 231 47.06 68.66 11.04
N ARG A 232 47.19 69.99 10.91
CA ARG A 232 46.39 70.75 9.93
C ARG A 232 46.74 70.33 8.51
N MET A 233 48.04 70.16 8.22
CA MET A 233 48.51 69.70 6.91
C MET A 233 48.06 68.25 6.63
N LEU A 234 48.11 67.37 7.62
CA LEU A 234 47.65 65.99 7.50
C LEU A 234 46.14 65.91 7.25
N GLN A 235 45.34 66.75 7.91
CA GLN A 235 43.88 66.84 7.68
C GLN A 235 43.51 67.36 6.30
N THR A 236 44.31 68.29 5.73
CA THR A 236 44.08 68.82 4.37
C THR A 236 44.56 67.85 3.29
N ALA A 237 45.74 67.24 3.46
CA ALA A 237 46.36 66.39 2.44
C ALA A 237 45.75 64.99 2.35
N TYR A 238 45.29 64.42 3.48
CA TYR A 238 44.78 63.06 3.55
C TYR A 238 43.40 62.99 4.25
N PRO A 239 42.34 63.51 3.59
CA PRO A 239 41.03 63.62 4.20
C PRO A 239 40.32 62.28 4.44
N GLN A 240 40.71 61.20 3.76
CA GLN A 240 40.08 59.87 3.84
C GLN A 240 40.93 58.79 4.54
N GLY A 241 42.08 59.16 5.12
CA GLY A 241 43.03 58.19 5.67
C GLY A 241 44.13 57.83 4.67
N ILE A 242 45.12 57.06 5.11
CA ILE A 242 46.20 56.55 4.27
C ILE A 242 46.39 55.06 4.52
N GLU A 243 46.79 54.32 3.49
CA GLU A 243 47.24 52.94 3.62
C GLU A 243 48.43 52.88 4.58
N ALA A 244 48.48 51.84 5.42
CA ALA A 244 49.54 51.70 6.43
C ALA A 244 50.96 51.72 5.84
N SER A 245 51.12 51.25 4.60
CA SER A 245 52.37 51.25 3.84
C SER A 245 52.90 52.66 3.52
N ARG A 246 52.02 53.68 3.44
CA ARG A 246 52.38 55.07 3.07
C ARG A 246 52.53 56.02 4.26
N LEU A 247 52.51 55.50 5.48
CA LEU A 247 52.65 56.29 6.71
C LEU A 247 54.01 56.99 6.81
N ASP A 248 55.08 56.32 6.38
CA ASP A 248 56.43 56.87 6.42
C ASP A 248 56.61 57.99 5.37
N GLU A 249 56.03 57.86 4.18
CA GLU A 249 56.02 58.95 3.19
C GLU A 249 55.27 60.19 3.68
N ALA A 250 54.16 59.99 4.40
CA ALA A 250 53.40 61.08 5.00
C ALA A 250 54.21 61.79 6.10
N PHE A 251 54.97 61.03 6.90
CA PHE A 251 55.90 61.58 7.89
C PHE A 251 56.98 62.46 7.24
N ASP A 252 57.63 61.96 6.18
CA ASP A 252 58.69 62.69 5.49
C ASP A 252 58.18 63.99 4.85
N LYS A 253 56.98 63.95 4.24
CA LYS A 253 56.33 65.16 3.69
C LYS A 253 56.05 66.20 4.79
N LEU A 254 55.61 65.78 5.97
CA LEU A 254 55.35 66.69 7.09
C LEU A 254 56.64 67.31 7.66
N MET A 255 57.71 66.52 7.78
CA MET A 255 59.01 67.01 8.25
C MET A 255 59.68 67.95 7.25
N ASN A 256 59.56 67.68 5.94
CA ASN A 256 60.11 68.55 4.91
C ASN A 256 59.31 69.85 4.72
N ALA A 257 57.99 69.80 4.91
CA ALA A 257 57.15 70.99 4.92
C ALA A 257 57.44 71.91 6.13
N GLY A 258 57.75 71.32 7.30
CA GLY A 258 58.11 72.07 8.51
C GLY A 258 59.52 72.67 8.51
N ARG A 259 60.45 72.14 7.69
CA ARG A 259 61.84 72.62 7.61
C ARG A 259 62.06 73.83 6.68
N LEU A 260 61.05 74.26 5.93
CA LEU A 260 61.12 75.41 5.02
C LEU A 260 60.59 76.71 5.66
N LYS A 261 60.96 77.02 6.91
CA LYS A 261 60.98 78.41 7.44
C LYS A 261 62.10 78.58 8.47
N ILE A 262 63.34 78.71 7.99
CA ILE A 262 64.38 79.48 8.69
C ILE A 262 64.94 80.47 7.67
N HIS A 263 64.37 81.68 7.63
CA HIS A 263 65.05 82.83 7.03
C HIS A 263 66.15 83.26 8.00
N ARG A 264 67.39 82.84 7.72
CA ARG A 264 68.59 83.47 8.31
C ARG A 264 69.17 84.42 7.27
N THR A 265 68.63 85.63 7.19
CA THR A 265 69.36 86.76 6.58
C THR A 265 70.19 87.41 7.67
N GLY A 266 71.51 87.33 7.58
CA GLY A 266 72.41 88.19 8.34
C GLY A 266 73.29 88.95 7.37
N SER A 267 73.33 90.29 7.45
CA SER A 267 74.55 91.05 7.79
C SER A 267 74.35 92.55 7.52
N LEU A 268 74.46 93.39 8.56
CA LEU A 268 75.42 94.50 8.72
C LEU A 268 75.39 94.94 10.19
#